data_AF-A0A932XU53-F1
#
_entry.id   AF-A0A932XU53-F1
#
_cell.length_a   1.000
_cell.length_b   1.000
_cell.length_c   1.000
_cell.angle_alpha   90.00
_cell.angle_beta   90.00
_cell.angle_gamma   90.00
#
_symmetry.space_group_name_H-M   'P 1'
#
loop_
_entity.id
_entity.type
_entity.pdbx_description
1 polymer ?
#
loop_
_entity_poly.entity_id
_entity_poly.type
_entity_poly.pdbx_seq_one_letter_code
_entity_poly.pdbx_strand_id
1 'polypeptide(L)'
;MLFQYNQYNFESSFKKFLVAENISPVSIKNYLSDLRYFLGWLSLDSSEPLAHLTKETIQAYLTYMQQSQLPSKTINRRLSTLRKFFSFCITQGWIDRNPAKHVENISMAKVNLGSSLQDFKRHLISSGLNTDAVEQKVSDVIGLIDNESSRLDRSQRGSESPKAENRIPNQARNNRSNIQHLTSNIHYITFSILLIFMAFLGAAVFNQFFKKTNLIPSLAYPSTPVKGSRILSFQGRLTDSLGNPITTATNVTFKLYNGKASTDHLYTSGACSITPDPDGVISVLIGKDCGNEIGSNVFTESPNMWLGIMVGSDSEMTPRQQIATVG
;
A
#
# COMPACT_ATOMS: atom_id res chain seq x y z
N MET A 1 9.53 -20.72 13.90
CA MET A 1 8.14 -20.81 14.42
C MET A 1 7.61 -19.41 14.73
N LEU A 2 7.50 -18.52 13.72
CA LEU A 2 7.16 -17.10 13.94
C LEU A 2 6.22 -16.48 12.87
N PHE A 3 5.61 -17.26 11.98
CA PHE A 3 4.92 -16.70 10.81
C PHE A 3 3.40 -16.87 10.76
N GLN A 4 2.77 -17.49 11.76
CA GLN A 4 1.31 -17.68 11.75
C GLN A 4 0.52 -16.51 12.38
N TYR A 5 1.17 -15.52 13.01
CA TYR A 5 0.49 -14.49 13.83
C TYR A 5 0.20 -13.15 13.13
N ASN A 6 0.42 -12.99 11.80
CA ASN A 6 0.54 -11.63 11.26
C ASN A 6 -0.13 -11.33 9.91
N GLN A 7 -1.16 -12.05 9.49
CA GLN A 7 -1.91 -11.60 8.31
C GLN A 7 -2.72 -10.32 8.60
N TYR A 8 -3.23 -10.16 9.83
CA TYR A 8 -4.05 -9.00 10.25
C TYR A 8 -3.26 -7.73 10.58
N ASN A 9 -1.99 -7.84 10.99
CA ASN A 9 -1.18 -6.70 11.40
C ASN A 9 -0.29 -6.16 10.26
N PHE A 10 -0.13 -6.93 9.19
CA PHE A 10 0.68 -6.57 8.03
C PHE A 10 0.10 -5.44 7.18
N GLU A 11 -1.18 -5.58 6.80
CA GLU A 11 -1.90 -4.56 6.04
C GLU A 11 -1.96 -3.24 6.82
N SER A 12 -2.18 -3.34 8.13
CA SER A 12 -2.19 -2.20 9.06
C SER A 12 -0.83 -1.48 9.11
N SER A 13 0.26 -2.23 9.15
CA SER A 13 1.62 -1.66 9.19
C SER A 13 2.00 -1.01 7.85
N PHE A 14 1.65 -1.66 6.73
CA PHE A 14 1.86 -1.10 5.40
C PHE A 14 1.00 0.16 5.18
N LYS A 15 -0.25 0.17 5.66
CA LYS A 15 -1.10 1.36 5.63
C LYS A 15 -0.48 2.53 6.38
N LYS A 16 0.05 2.31 7.59
CA LYS A 16 0.75 3.35 8.37
C LYS A 16 1.96 3.90 7.61
N PHE A 17 2.74 3.03 6.97
CA PHE A 17 3.85 3.43 6.11
C PHE A 17 3.39 4.34 4.96
N LEU A 18 2.31 3.98 4.25
CA LEU A 18 1.77 4.80 3.16
C LEU A 18 1.24 6.16 3.65
N VAL A 19 0.64 6.21 4.84
CA VAL A 19 0.19 7.48 5.45
C VAL A 19 1.38 8.38 5.78
N ALA A 20 2.45 7.82 6.35
CA ALA A 20 3.67 8.56 6.66
C ALA A 20 4.36 9.13 5.40
N GLU A 21 4.19 8.46 4.27
CA GLU A 21 4.65 8.90 2.95
C GLU A 21 3.72 9.91 2.26
N ASN A 22 2.68 10.40 2.94
CA ASN A 22 1.69 11.36 2.39
C ASN A 22 0.98 10.86 1.13
N ILE A 23 0.80 9.54 0.99
CA ILE A 23 0.02 8.97 -0.10
C ILE A 23 -1.47 9.29 0.09
N SER A 24 -2.17 9.69 -0.97
CA SER A 24 -3.59 10.05 -0.90
C SER A 24 -4.46 8.89 -0.37
N PRO A 25 -5.57 9.16 0.35
CA PRO A 25 -6.46 8.12 0.86
C PRO A 25 -6.99 7.16 -0.22
N VAL A 26 -7.25 7.68 -1.43
CA VAL A 26 -7.70 6.89 -2.58
C VAL A 26 -6.59 5.97 -3.07
N SER A 27 -5.36 6.50 -3.20
CA SER A 27 -4.19 5.71 -3.57
C SER A 27 -3.88 4.64 -2.51
N ILE A 28 -4.05 4.93 -1.22
CA ILE A 28 -3.90 3.95 -0.14
C ILE A 28 -4.87 2.79 -0.34
N LYS A 29 -6.18 3.06 -0.53
CA LYS A 29 -7.17 2.00 -0.79
C LYS A 29 -6.78 1.13 -1.98
N ASN A 30 -6.29 1.76 -3.05
CA ASN A 30 -5.81 1.08 -4.24
C ASN A 30 -4.61 0.17 -3.96
N TYR A 31 -3.59 0.67 -3.23
CA TYR A 31 -2.42 -0.09 -2.81
C TYR A 31 -2.81 -1.31 -1.95
N LEU A 32 -3.70 -1.14 -0.97
CA LEU A 32 -4.13 -2.24 -0.10
C LEU A 32 -4.94 -3.30 -0.86
N SER A 33 -5.81 -2.88 -1.77
CA SER A 33 -6.54 -3.81 -2.65
C SER A 33 -5.59 -4.63 -3.53
N ASP A 34 -4.64 -3.98 -4.19
CA ASP A 34 -3.66 -4.67 -5.05
C ASP A 34 -2.76 -5.62 -4.26
N LEU A 35 -2.36 -5.23 -3.05
CA LEU A 35 -1.58 -6.09 -2.17
C LEU A 35 -2.35 -7.36 -1.81
N ARG A 36 -3.64 -7.25 -1.47
CA ARG A 36 -4.49 -8.42 -1.19
C ARG A 36 -4.59 -9.36 -2.39
N TYR A 37 -4.69 -8.84 -3.61
CA TYR A 37 -4.67 -9.69 -4.82
C TYR A 37 -3.35 -10.43 -5.00
N PHE A 38 -2.22 -9.78 -4.75
CA PHE A 38 -0.92 -10.44 -4.82
C PHE A 38 -0.78 -11.52 -3.73
N LEU A 39 -1.13 -11.20 -2.48
CA LEU A 39 -1.06 -12.14 -1.37
C LEU A 39 -2.00 -13.34 -1.58
N GLY A 40 -3.20 -13.11 -2.09
CA GLY A 40 -4.14 -14.19 -2.43
C GLY A 40 -3.61 -15.10 -3.54
N TRP A 41 -2.91 -14.54 -4.55
CA TRP A 41 -2.24 -15.34 -5.56
C TRP A 41 -1.04 -16.13 -5.00
N LEU A 42 -0.29 -15.54 -4.08
CA LEU A 42 0.88 -16.15 -3.46
C LEU A 42 0.51 -17.33 -2.52
N SER A 43 -0.71 -17.31 -1.97
CA SER A 43 -1.17 -18.21 -0.90
C SER A 43 -1.52 -19.64 -1.37
N LEU A 44 -0.92 -20.14 -2.46
CA LEU A 44 -1.33 -21.40 -3.06
C LEU A 44 -0.60 -22.66 -2.59
N ASP A 45 0.50 -22.63 -1.81
CA ASP A 45 1.04 -23.87 -1.20
C ASP A 45 2.24 -23.70 -0.22
N SER A 46 2.43 -22.56 0.46
CA SER A 46 3.66 -22.36 1.26
C SER A 46 3.40 -21.88 2.68
N SER A 47 3.98 -22.59 3.66
CA SER A 47 4.02 -22.21 5.08
C SER A 47 4.93 -21.00 5.37
N GLU A 48 5.74 -20.56 4.40
CA GLU A 48 6.69 -19.44 4.52
C GLU A 48 6.65 -18.52 3.26
N PRO A 49 5.54 -17.77 3.04
CA PRO A 49 5.32 -17.02 1.80
C PRO A 49 6.31 -15.86 1.58
N LEU A 50 6.97 -15.36 2.63
CA LEU A 50 7.94 -14.27 2.54
C LEU A 50 9.37 -14.77 2.21
N ALA A 51 9.70 -16.02 2.51
CA ALA A 51 11.04 -16.58 2.31
C ALA A 51 11.38 -16.78 0.82
N HIS A 52 10.36 -16.91 -0.04
CA HIS A 52 10.50 -17.13 -1.47
C HIS A 52 10.16 -15.88 -2.32
N LEU A 53 10.18 -14.68 -1.72
CA LEU A 53 9.93 -13.43 -2.46
C LEU A 53 11.17 -12.98 -3.26
N THR A 54 11.45 -13.70 -4.33
CA THR A 54 12.53 -13.41 -5.26
C THR A 54 12.00 -12.71 -6.53
N LYS A 55 12.92 -12.34 -7.44
CA LYS A 55 12.56 -11.74 -8.74
C LYS A 55 11.68 -12.70 -9.56
N GLU A 56 11.93 -14.00 -9.44
CA GLU A 56 11.23 -15.08 -10.13
C GLU A 56 9.75 -15.11 -9.73
N THR A 57 9.44 -14.90 -8.44
CA THR A 57 8.07 -14.82 -7.92
C THR A 57 7.30 -13.64 -8.52
N ILE A 58 7.96 -12.48 -8.68
CA ILE A 58 7.33 -11.32 -9.31
C ILE A 58 7.08 -11.57 -10.79
N GLN A 59 8.01 -12.25 -11.47
CA GLN A 59 7.85 -12.62 -12.87
C GLN A 59 6.72 -13.64 -13.06
N ALA A 60 6.60 -14.63 -12.18
CA ALA A 60 5.50 -15.59 -12.19
C ALA A 60 4.13 -14.90 -11.99
N TYR A 61 4.07 -13.92 -11.08
CA TYR A 61 2.85 -13.13 -10.89
C TYR A 61 2.51 -12.28 -12.12
N LEU A 62 3.52 -11.71 -12.78
CA LEU A 62 3.35 -10.97 -14.02
C LEU A 62 2.76 -11.84 -15.13
N THR A 63 3.32 -13.03 -15.33
CA THR A 63 2.83 -14.02 -16.30
C THR A 63 1.38 -14.41 -16.00
N TYR A 64 1.04 -14.67 -14.73
CA TYR A 64 -0.33 -14.96 -14.31
C TYR A 64 -1.30 -13.81 -14.66
N MET A 65 -0.92 -12.55 -14.37
CA MET A 65 -1.75 -11.39 -14.68
C MET A 65 -1.96 -11.19 -16.19
N GLN A 66 -0.95 -11.50 -17.00
CA GLN A 66 -1.04 -11.45 -18.47
C GLN A 66 -1.95 -12.57 -19.01
N GLN A 67 -1.83 -13.80 -18.50
CA GLN A 67 -2.68 -14.93 -18.87
C GLN A 67 -4.15 -14.70 -18.47
N SER A 68 -4.38 -14.00 -17.36
CA SER A 68 -5.72 -13.64 -16.88
C SER A 68 -6.37 -12.48 -17.67
N GLN A 69 -5.75 -12.02 -18.76
CA GLN A 69 -6.25 -10.94 -19.64
C GLN A 69 -6.57 -9.63 -18.90
N LEU A 70 -5.84 -9.32 -17.82
CA LEU A 70 -6.05 -8.07 -17.11
C LEU A 70 -5.62 -6.87 -17.97
N PRO A 71 -6.33 -5.73 -17.90
CA PRO A 71 -5.91 -4.52 -18.59
C PRO A 71 -4.49 -4.13 -18.18
N SER A 72 -3.64 -3.72 -19.13
CA SER A 72 -2.25 -3.35 -18.84
C SER A 72 -2.14 -2.23 -17.79
N LYS A 73 -3.14 -1.33 -17.74
CA LYS A 73 -3.26 -0.30 -16.69
C LYS A 73 -3.38 -0.92 -15.29
N THR A 74 -4.20 -1.96 -15.14
CA THR A 74 -4.36 -2.71 -13.88
C THR A 74 -3.08 -3.44 -13.51
N ILE A 75 -2.42 -4.06 -14.49
CA ILE A 75 -1.14 -4.76 -14.27
C ILE A 75 -0.07 -3.77 -13.77
N ASN A 76 0.10 -2.63 -14.44
CA ASN A 76 1.08 -1.62 -14.05
C ASN A 76 0.79 -1.00 -12.68
N ARG A 77 -0.49 -0.83 -12.34
CA ARG A 77 -0.90 -0.39 -11.00
C ARG A 77 -0.48 -1.40 -9.93
N ARG A 78 -0.75 -2.69 -10.15
CA ARG A 78 -0.33 -3.79 -9.26
C ARG A 78 1.19 -3.89 -9.14
N LEU A 79 1.93 -3.77 -10.23
CA LEU A 79 3.40 -3.73 -10.19
C LEU A 79 3.93 -2.55 -9.37
N SER A 80 3.29 -1.38 -9.50
CA SER A 80 3.64 -0.20 -8.69
C SER A 80 3.39 -0.43 -7.21
N THR A 81 2.29 -1.13 -6.87
CA THR A 81 2.02 -1.60 -5.51
C THR A 81 3.12 -2.50 -4.99
N LEU A 82 3.57 -3.49 -5.77
CA LEU A 82 4.65 -4.40 -5.37
C LEU A 82 5.95 -3.64 -5.11
N ARG A 83 6.35 -2.73 -6.00
CA ARG A 83 7.56 -1.91 -5.79
C ARG A 83 7.47 -1.13 -4.47
N LYS A 84 6.32 -0.54 -4.17
CA LYS A 84 6.10 0.23 -2.93
C LYS A 84 6.13 -0.67 -1.69
N PHE A 85 5.45 -1.79 -1.79
CA PHE A 85 5.34 -2.80 -0.76
C PHE A 85 6.71 -3.40 -0.37
N PHE A 86 7.53 -3.79 -1.34
CA PHE A 86 8.87 -4.31 -1.06
C PHE A 86 9.81 -3.23 -0.52
N SER A 87 9.58 -1.96 -0.85
CA SER A 87 10.30 -0.85 -0.21
C SER A 87 9.95 -0.77 1.28
N PHE A 88 8.66 -0.94 1.63
CA PHE A 88 8.24 -1.08 3.02
C PHE A 88 8.91 -2.28 3.70
N CYS A 89 8.95 -3.46 3.08
CA CYS A 89 9.62 -4.64 3.65
C CYS A 89 11.11 -4.39 3.95
N ILE A 90 11.81 -3.61 3.12
CA ILE A 90 13.20 -3.18 3.39
C ILE A 90 13.24 -2.27 4.62
N THR A 91 12.33 -1.29 4.75
CA THR A 91 12.31 -0.42 5.94
C THR A 91 12.06 -1.18 7.24
N GLN A 92 11.38 -2.33 7.17
CA GLN A 92 11.14 -3.20 8.31
C GLN A 92 12.29 -4.20 8.57
N GLY A 93 13.30 -4.24 7.70
CA GLY A 93 14.42 -5.17 7.80
C GLY A 93 14.07 -6.62 7.43
N TRP A 94 12.98 -6.86 6.70
CA TRP A 94 12.56 -8.22 6.32
C TRP A 94 13.27 -8.76 5.08
N ILE A 95 13.74 -7.86 4.22
CA ILE A 95 14.48 -8.19 3.00
C ILE A 95 15.56 -7.12 2.75
N ASP A 96 16.65 -7.50 2.11
CA ASP A 96 17.77 -6.58 1.83
C ASP A 96 17.59 -5.79 0.53
N ARG A 97 16.85 -6.35 -0.43
CA ARG A 97 16.70 -5.79 -1.78
C ARG A 97 15.27 -5.92 -2.26
N ASN A 98 14.84 -4.96 -3.09
CA ASN A 98 13.49 -4.93 -3.63
C ASN A 98 13.43 -5.79 -4.92
N PRO A 99 12.76 -6.96 -4.90
CA PRO A 99 12.69 -7.85 -6.06
C PRO A 99 11.88 -7.25 -7.23
N ALA A 100 10.99 -6.29 -6.95
CA ALA A 100 10.14 -5.66 -7.95
C ALA A 100 10.78 -4.40 -8.59
N LYS A 101 11.93 -3.93 -8.10
CA LYS A 101 12.53 -2.63 -8.48
C LYS A 101 12.74 -2.47 -9.98
N HIS A 102 13.19 -3.53 -10.65
CA HIS A 102 13.55 -3.52 -12.06
C HIS A 102 12.50 -4.15 -12.98
N VAL A 103 11.32 -4.48 -12.45
CA VAL A 103 10.23 -4.98 -13.29
C VAL A 103 9.68 -3.80 -14.07
N GLU A 104 9.62 -3.89 -15.39
CA GLU A 104 9.14 -2.82 -16.26
C GLU A 104 7.61 -2.79 -16.34
N ASN A 105 7.07 -1.65 -16.76
CA ASN A 105 5.64 -1.52 -17.03
C ASN A 105 5.31 -2.18 -18.38
N ILE A 106 4.15 -2.81 -18.47
CA ILE A 106 3.60 -3.35 -19.70
C ILE A 106 2.97 -2.24 -20.53
N SER A 107 3.35 -2.11 -21.80
CA SER A 107 2.68 -1.22 -22.76
C SER A 107 1.50 -1.91 -23.45
N MET A 108 0.41 -1.18 -23.72
CA MET A 108 -0.76 -1.74 -24.42
C MET A 108 -0.43 -2.22 -25.84
N ALA A 109 0.52 -1.56 -26.52
CA ALA A 109 1.00 -1.97 -27.83
C ALA A 109 1.63 -3.37 -27.81
N LYS A 110 2.41 -3.68 -26.77
CA LYS A 110 3.12 -4.96 -26.64
C LYS A 110 2.20 -6.13 -26.30
N VAL A 111 1.11 -5.89 -25.55
CA VAL A 111 0.14 -6.94 -25.19
C VAL A 111 -0.71 -7.35 -26.40
N ASN A 112 -1.26 -6.38 -27.12
CA ASN A 112 -2.06 -6.65 -28.31
C ASN A 112 -1.22 -7.34 -29.39
N LEU A 113 0.04 -6.94 -29.53
CA LEU A 113 0.96 -7.60 -30.47
C LEU A 113 1.20 -9.05 -30.08
N GLY A 114 1.41 -9.35 -28.80
CA GLY A 114 1.61 -10.73 -28.32
C GLY A 114 0.42 -11.64 -28.61
N SER A 115 -0.81 -11.19 -28.32
CA SER A 115 -2.02 -11.99 -28.64
C SER A 115 -2.22 -12.15 -30.14
N SER A 116 -2.08 -11.07 -30.92
CA SER A 116 -2.23 -11.13 -32.38
C SER A 116 -1.16 -11.98 -33.05
N LEU A 117 0.06 -12.01 -32.49
CA LEU A 117 1.15 -12.86 -32.98
C LEU A 117 0.90 -14.34 -32.69
N GLN A 118 0.27 -14.67 -31.56
CA GLN A 118 -0.17 -16.04 -31.27
C GLN A 118 -1.32 -16.48 -32.18
N ASP A 119 -2.25 -15.58 -32.50
CA ASP A 119 -3.32 -15.83 -33.47
C ASP A 119 -2.74 -16.05 -34.88
N PHE A 120 -1.78 -15.22 -35.26
CA PHE A 120 -1.04 -15.34 -36.52
C PHE A 120 -0.26 -16.65 -36.60
N LYS A 121 0.46 -17.03 -35.54
CA LYS A 121 1.18 -18.30 -35.46
C LYS A 121 0.25 -19.50 -35.62
N ARG A 122 -0.91 -19.47 -34.96
CA ARG A 122 -1.96 -20.49 -35.13
C ARG A 122 -2.46 -20.57 -36.58
N HIS A 123 -2.66 -19.42 -37.23
CA HIS A 123 -3.09 -19.38 -38.63
C HIS A 123 -2.03 -19.92 -39.61
N LEU A 124 -0.74 -19.62 -39.38
CA LEU A 124 0.35 -20.13 -40.22
C LEU A 124 0.51 -21.66 -40.08
N ILE A 125 0.36 -22.19 -38.86
CA ILE A 125 0.39 -23.63 -38.61
C ILE A 125 -0.81 -24.31 -39.27
N SER A 126 -2.01 -23.74 -39.18
CA SER A 126 -3.20 -24.28 -39.86
C SER A 126 -3.11 -24.21 -41.40
N SER A 127 -2.24 -23.35 -41.93
CA SER A 127 -1.99 -23.21 -43.37
C SER A 127 -0.94 -24.20 -43.89
N GLY A 128 -0.47 -25.14 -43.07
CA GLY A 128 0.41 -26.23 -43.48
C GLY A 128 1.91 -25.88 -43.54
N LEU A 129 2.35 -24.77 -42.93
CA LEU A 129 3.78 -24.44 -42.86
C LEU A 129 4.51 -25.27 -41.78
N ASN A 130 5.76 -25.65 -42.08
CA ASN A 130 6.66 -26.29 -41.13
C ASN A 130 6.97 -25.35 -39.94
N THR A 131 7.00 -25.88 -38.73
CA THR A 131 7.19 -25.14 -37.46
C THR A 131 8.43 -24.26 -37.47
N ASP A 132 9.52 -24.71 -38.09
CA ASP A 132 10.78 -23.96 -38.16
C ASP A 132 10.67 -22.72 -39.06
N ALA A 133 9.91 -22.83 -40.15
CA ALA A 133 9.63 -21.71 -41.06
C ALA A 133 8.65 -20.70 -40.46
N VAL A 134 7.75 -21.15 -39.57
CA VAL A 134 6.84 -20.28 -38.82
C VAL A 134 7.63 -19.48 -37.78
N GLU A 135 8.53 -20.12 -37.04
CA GLU A 135 9.38 -19.42 -36.06
C GLU A 135 10.29 -18.38 -36.70
N GLN A 136 10.88 -18.70 -37.86
CA GLN A 136 11.71 -17.75 -38.60
C GLN A 136 10.91 -16.52 -39.04
N LYS A 137 9.72 -16.71 -39.62
CA LYS A 137 8.84 -15.61 -40.03
C LYS A 137 8.32 -14.77 -38.87
N VAL A 138 8.03 -15.41 -37.73
CA VAL A 138 7.62 -14.71 -36.51
C VAL A 138 8.78 -13.87 -35.96
N SER A 139 10.01 -14.41 -35.96
CA SER A 139 11.23 -13.70 -35.56
C SER A 139 11.50 -12.46 -36.41
N ASP A 140 11.34 -12.57 -37.74
CA ASP A 140 11.53 -11.44 -38.66
C ASP A 140 10.52 -10.31 -38.40
N VAL A 141 9.25 -10.67 -38.15
CA VAL A 141 8.19 -9.70 -37.81
C VAL A 141 8.46 -9.01 -36.47
N ILE A 142 8.91 -9.75 -35.45
CA ILE A 142 9.30 -9.18 -34.16
C ILE A 142 10.47 -8.18 -34.33
N GLY A 143 11.49 -8.57 -35.10
CA GLY A 143 12.67 -7.73 -35.35
C GLY A 143 12.34 -6.40 -36.05
N LEU A 144 11.35 -6.39 -36.94
CA LEU A 144 10.88 -5.16 -37.60
C LEU A 144 10.15 -4.22 -36.63
N ILE A 145 9.34 -4.78 -35.73
CA ILE A 145 8.52 -4.01 -34.78
C ILE A 145 9.39 -3.42 -33.65
N ASP A 146 10.39 -4.14 -33.18
CA ASP A 146 11.33 -3.64 -32.16
C ASP A 146 12.18 -2.47 -32.70
N ASN A 147 12.50 -2.47 -33.99
CA ASN A 147 13.19 -1.35 -34.64
C ASN A 147 12.28 -0.10 -34.78
N GLU A 148 11.00 -0.31 -35.05
CA GLU A 148 10.03 0.78 -35.22
C GLU A 148 9.58 1.41 -33.89
N SER A 149 9.41 0.60 -32.84
CA SER A 149 9.12 1.08 -31.48
C SER A 149 10.29 1.89 -30.88
N SER A 150 11.53 1.49 -31.16
CA SER A 150 12.73 2.23 -30.79
C SER A 150 12.83 3.61 -31.46
N ARG A 151 12.25 3.77 -32.66
CA ARG A 151 12.18 5.05 -33.38
C ARG A 151 11.10 5.98 -32.82
N LEU A 152 9.99 5.43 -32.32
CA LEU A 152 8.90 6.19 -31.72
C LEU A 152 9.24 6.71 -30.31
N ASP A 153 9.99 5.94 -29.52
CA ASP A 153 10.39 6.33 -28.16
C ASP A 153 11.42 7.50 -28.16
N ARG A 154 12.16 7.66 -29.26
CA ARG A 154 13.05 8.80 -29.49
C ARG A 154 12.30 10.10 -29.81
N SER A 155 11.06 10.01 -30.29
CA SER A 155 10.22 11.17 -30.64
C SER A 155 9.51 11.78 -29.42
N GLN A 156 9.40 11.05 -28.30
CA GLN A 156 8.81 11.56 -27.05
C GLN A 156 9.84 12.09 -26.03
N ARG A 157 11.14 12.01 -26.32
CA ARG A 157 12.19 12.65 -25.52
C ARG A 157 12.66 13.93 -26.23
N GLY A 158 11.78 14.93 -26.25
CA GLY A 158 12.01 16.23 -26.88
C GLY A 158 11.41 17.38 -26.07
N SER A 159 11.94 17.64 -24.88
CA SER A 159 11.79 18.92 -24.18
C SER A 159 12.91 19.14 -23.16
N GLU A 160 14.16 19.01 -23.60
CA GLU A 160 15.27 19.72 -22.96
C GLU A 160 15.71 20.88 -23.87
N SER A 161 15.54 22.08 -23.34
CA SER A 161 15.95 23.34 -23.95
C SER A 161 17.49 23.40 -23.99
N PRO A 162 18.12 23.68 -25.15
CA PRO A 162 19.57 23.79 -25.22
C PRO A 162 20.01 25.12 -24.60
N LYS A 163 20.77 25.06 -23.49
CA LYS A 163 21.46 26.24 -22.94
C LYS A 163 22.52 26.70 -23.93
N ALA A 164 22.40 27.96 -24.31
CA ALA A 164 23.26 28.66 -25.25
C ALA A 164 24.73 28.63 -24.85
N GLU A 165 25.57 28.25 -25.80
CA GLU A 165 27.01 28.44 -25.78
C GLU A 165 27.31 29.89 -26.20
N ASN A 166 27.70 30.73 -25.24
CA ASN A 166 28.10 32.10 -25.50
C ASN A 166 29.60 32.16 -25.82
N ARG A 167 29.87 32.37 -27.11
CA ARG A 167 31.13 32.86 -27.65
C ARG A 167 31.33 34.31 -27.19
N ILE A 168 32.39 34.61 -26.45
CA ILE A 168 32.90 35.98 -26.26
C ILE A 168 34.26 36.09 -26.96
N PRO A 169 34.51 37.13 -27.77
CA PRO A 169 35.77 37.29 -28.49
C PRO A 169 36.91 37.73 -27.56
N ASN A 170 38.09 37.18 -27.83
CA ASN A 170 39.36 37.60 -27.23
C ASN A 170 39.72 39.02 -27.68
N GLN A 171 39.59 39.99 -26.78
CA GLN A 171 40.22 41.30 -26.93
C GLN A 171 40.74 41.75 -25.56
N ALA A 172 42.07 41.73 -25.40
CA ALA A 172 42.88 42.69 -24.66
C ALA A 172 44.23 42.08 -24.27
N ARG A 173 45.12 41.99 -25.25
CA ARG A 173 46.56 42.03 -25.04
C ARG A 173 46.93 43.48 -24.77
N ASN A 174 47.08 43.86 -23.49
CA ASN A 174 47.99 44.90 -22.98
C ASN A 174 47.52 45.39 -21.61
N ASN A 175 48.18 44.93 -20.54
CA ASN A 175 48.62 45.79 -19.44
C ASN A 175 49.44 44.98 -18.43
N ARG A 176 50.66 44.60 -18.84
CA ARG A 176 51.73 44.20 -17.92
C ARG A 176 52.56 45.44 -17.59
N SER A 177 52.10 46.27 -16.66
CA SER A 177 52.98 47.25 -16.01
C SER A 177 52.48 47.84 -14.69
N ASN A 178 51.24 47.61 -14.26
CA ASN A 178 50.71 48.26 -13.04
C ASN A 178 50.27 47.30 -11.91
N ILE A 179 50.71 46.03 -11.91
CA ILE A 179 50.42 45.06 -10.83
C ILE A 179 51.62 44.95 -9.87
N GLN A 180 52.00 46.05 -9.24
CA GLN A 180 52.92 45.99 -8.09
C GLN A 180 52.41 46.77 -6.86
N HIS A 181 51.38 47.61 -6.99
CA HIS A 181 50.85 48.40 -5.87
C HIS A 181 49.40 48.06 -5.44
N LEU A 182 48.72 47.08 -6.05
CA LEU A 182 47.38 46.64 -5.61
C LEU A 182 47.36 45.47 -4.61
N THR A 183 48.51 44.95 -4.19
CA THR A 183 48.59 43.73 -3.37
C THR A 183 48.37 43.95 -1.86
N SER A 184 48.35 45.20 -1.38
CA SER A 184 48.13 45.46 0.06
C SER A 184 46.65 45.44 0.46
N ASN A 185 45.74 45.88 -0.41
CA ASN A 185 44.31 45.99 -0.09
C ASN A 185 43.48 44.75 -0.44
N ILE A 186 44.01 43.82 -1.23
CA ILE A 186 43.32 42.57 -1.59
C ILE A 186 43.11 41.69 -0.37
N HIS A 187 44.06 41.68 0.57
CA HIS A 187 43.97 40.85 1.78
C HIS A 187 42.77 41.22 2.65
N TYR A 188 42.47 42.52 2.80
CA TYR A 188 41.29 42.98 3.54
C TYR A 188 39.99 42.58 2.84
N ILE A 189 39.93 42.71 1.51
CA ILE A 189 38.76 42.30 0.73
C ILE A 189 38.52 40.78 0.86
N THR A 190 39.59 39.98 0.77
CA THR A 190 39.48 38.52 0.95
C THR A 190 39.04 38.14 2.38
N PHE A 191 39.51 38.86 3.39
CA PHE A 191 39.13 38.64 4.78
C PHE A 191 37.66 39.02 5.03
N SER A 192 37.18 40.12 4.45
CA SER A 192 35.77 40.52 4.53
C SER A 192 34.84 39.50 3.87
N ILE A 193 35.22 38.94 2.71
CA ILE A 193 34.43 37.89 2.04
C ILE A 193 34.41 36.60 2.88
N LEU A 194 35.54 36.21 3.47
CA LEU A 194 35.62 35.04 4.35
C LEU A 194 34.71 35.18 5.58
N LEU A 195 34.66 36.36 6.20
CA LEU A 195 33.79 36.62 7.34
C LEU A 195 32.30 36.52 6.98
N ILE A 196 31.90 37.08 5.83
CA ILE A 196 30.53 36.97 5.34
C ILE A 196 30.17 35.51 5.06
N PHE A 197 31.09 34.74 4.47
CA PHE A 197 30.88 33.31 4.20
C PHE A 197 30.72 32.51 5.50
N MET A 198 31.54 32.76 6.52
CA MET A 198 31.42 32.10 7.82
C MET A 198 30.12 32.45 8.55
N ALA A 199 29.66 33.70 8.47
CA ALA A 199 28.37 34.09 9.02
C ALA A 199 27.20 33.37 8.31
N PHE A 200 27.27 33.24 6.98
CA PHE A 200 26.24 32.54 6.20
C PHE A 200 26.22 31.04 6.51
N LEU A 201 27.40 30.41 6.62
CA LEU A 201 27.55 29.01 6.99
C LEU A 201 27.03 28.75 8.42
N GLY A 202 27.36 29.65 9.36
CA GLY A 202 26.85 29.61 10.73
C GLY A 202 25.32 29.73 10.78
N ALA A 203 24.72 30.64 10.02
CA ALA A 203 23.27 30.78 9.93
C ALA A 203 22.59 29.54 9.31
N ALA A 204 23.22 28.92 8.30
CA ALA A 204 22.71 27.70 7.68
C ALA A 204 22.75 26.50 8.64
N VAL A 205 23.86 26.29 9.35
CA VAL A 205 23.98 25.25 10.39
C VAL A 205 22.99 25.52 11.53
N PHE A 206 22.84 26.77 11.96
CA PHE A 206 21.89 27.15 12.99
C PHE A 206 20.44 26.81 12.60
N ASN A 207 20.04 27.16 11.38
CA ASN A 207 18.70 26.85 10.87
C ASN A 207 18.46 25.33 10.69
N GLN A 208 19.48 24.57 10.30
CA GLN A 208 19.34 23.13 10.08
C GLN A 208 19.28 22.34 11.39
N PHE A 209 20.11 22.70 12.38
CA PHE A 209 20.23 21.94 13.63
C PHE A 209 19.35 22.48 14.75
N PHE A 210 19.18 23.80 14.89
CA PHE A 210 18.52 24.39 16.06
C PHE A 210 17.06 24.81 15.82
N LYS A 211 16.63 25.02 14.57
CA LYS A 211 15.19 25.24 14.28
C LYS A 211 14.40 23.95 14.12
N LYS A 212 15.05 22.82 13.80
CA LYS A 212 14.39 21.50 13.65
C LYS A 212 14.27 20.70 14.95
N THR A 213 14.78 21.18 16.07
CA THR A 213 14.70 20.49 17.37
C THR A 213 13.34 20.60 18.07
N ASN A 214 12.38 21.35 17.52
CA ASN A 214 11.02 21.40 18.05
C ASN A 214 10.12 20.22 17.59
N LEU A 215 10.65 19.25 16.85
CA LEU A 215 9.86 18.15 16.26
C LEU A 215 10.58 16.80 16.31
N ILE A 216 11.34 16.51 17.38
CA ILE A 216 11.67 15.13 17.71
C ILE A 216 10.58 14.65 18.66
N PRO A 217 9.60 13.82 18.24
CA PRO A 217 8.76 13.12 19.20
C PRO A 217 9.70 12.29 20.05
N SER A 218 9.69 12.51 21.36
CA SER A 218 10.43 11.68 22.30
C SER A 218 10.21 10.21 21.96
N LEU A 219 11.28 9.42 21.83
CA LEU A 219 11.24 7.94 21.79
C LEU A 219 10.80 7.34 23.14
N ALA A 220 10.10 8.12 23.97
CA ALA A 220 9.50 7.66 25.20
C ALA A 220 8.37 6.69 24.83
N TYR A 221 8.47 5.47 25.36
CA TYR A 221 7.33 4.56 25.42
C TYR A 221 6.12 5.33 25.96
N PRO A 222 4.91 5.13 25.40
CA PRO A 222 3.72 5.78 25.93
C PRO A 222 3.61 5.46 27.42
N SER A 223 3.52 6.50 28.26
CA SER A 223 3.42 6.38 29.71
C SER A 223 2.13 5.67 30.17
N THR A 224 1.20 5.47 29.25
CA THR A 224 -0.01 4.66 29.44
C THR A 224 0.16 3.33 28.71
N PRO A 225 0.09 2.18 29.40
CA PRO A 225 0.12 0.88 28.75
C PRO A 225 -0.99 0.81 27.69
N VAL A 226 -0.63 0.38 26.48
CA VAL A 226 -1.59 0.13 25.40
C VAL A 226 -2.36 -1.14 25.77
N LYS A 227 -3.48 -0.97 26.48
CA LYS A 227 -4.42 -2.07 26.75
C LYS A 227 -5.07 -2.51 25.43
N GLY A 228 -5.17 -3.82 25.20
CA GLY A 228 -5.97 -4.35 24.09
C GLY A 228 -7.42 -3.88 24.21
N SER A 229 -8.03 -3.48 23.09
CA SER A 229 -9.44 -3.08 23.08
C SER A 229 -10.34 -4.29 23.37
N ARG A 230 -11.22 -4.17 24.37
CA ARG A 230 -12.19 -5.21 24.74
C ARG A 230 -13.48 -5.03 23.98
N ILE A 231 -13.44 -5.47 22.73
CA ILE A 231 -14.53 -5.32 21.76
C ILE A 231 -14.85 -6.67 21.12
N LEU A 232 -16.10 -6.83 20.68
CA LEU A 232 -16.57 -8.05 20.03
C LEU A 232 -17.19 -7.70 18.68
N SER A 233 -16.75 -8.35 17.60
CA SER A 233 -17.38 -8.19 16.28
C SER A 233 -18.62 -9.07 16.18
N PHE A 234 -19.74 -8.48 15.79
CA PHE A 234 -20.97 -9.20 15.46
C PHE A 234 -21.37 -8.91 14.02
N GLN A 235 -21.76 -9.96 13.30
CA GLN A 235 -22.33 -9.85 11.96
C GLN A 235 -23.63 -10.66 11.91
N GLY A 236 -24.67 -10.05 11.35
CA GLY A 236 -26.00 -10.67 11.23
C GLY A 236 -26.78 -10.10 10.05
N ARG A 237 -27.96 -10.65 9.79
CA ARG A 237 -28.90 -10.15 8.79
C ARG A 237 -30.23 -9.84 9.45
N LEU A 238 -30.74 -8.62 9.23
CA LEU A 238 -32.07 -8.22 9.66
C LEU A 238 -33.05 -8.48 8.52
N THR A 239 -34.06 -9.30 8.80
CA THR A 239 -35.15 -9.61 7.88
C THR A 239 -36.50 -9.40 8.55
N ASP A 240 -37.51 -9.06 7.76
CA ASP A 240 -38.90 -9.06 8.22
C ASP A 240 -39.44 -10.50 8.38
N SER A 241 -40.70 -10.64 8.80
CA SER A 241 -41.37 -11.94 8.96
C SER A 241 -41.58 -12.70 7.64
N LEU A 242 -41.41 -12.03 6.50
CA LEU A 242 -41.50 -12.59 5.15
C LEU A 242 -40.12 -12.91 4.56
N GLY A 243 -39.04 -12.63 5.29
CA GLY A 243 -37.66 -12.85 4.87
C GLY A 243 -37.05 -11.74 4.01
N ASN A 244 -37.74 -10.62 3.80
CA ASN A 244 -37.18 -9.48 3.07
C ASN A 244 -36.17 -8.73 3.95
N PRO A 245 -35.06 -8.23 3.38
CA PRO A 245 -34.07 -7.50 4.14
C PRO A 245 -34.62 -6.17 4.68
N ILE A 246 -34.38 -5.92 5.96
CA ILE A 246 -34.65 -4.61 6.56
C ILE A 246 -33.44 -3.72 6.28
N THR A 247 -33.67 -2.58 5.62
CA THR A 247 -32.63 -1.61 5.25
C THR A 247 -32.74 -0.29 6.01
N THR A 248 -33.79 -0.14 6.83
CA THR A 248 -33.99 1.04 7.67
C THR A 248 -33.19 0.94 8.97
N ALA A 249 -32.78 2.10 9.48
CA ALA A 249 -32.08 2.18 10.76
C ALA A 249 -32.93 1.54 11.87
N THR A 250 -32.42 0.48 12.48
CA THR A 250 -33.12 -0.32 13.48
C THR A 250 -32.32 -0.35 14.77
N ASN A 251 -32.99 -0.15 15.90
CA ASN A 251 -32.34 -0.21 17.20
C ASN A 251 -32.03 -1.66 17.56
N VAL A 252 -30.79 -1.97 17.90
CA VAL A 252 -30.36 -3.30 18.33
C VAL A 252 -29.67 -3.17 19.68
N THR A 253 -29.99 -4.07 20.60
CA THR A 253 -29.35 -4.18 21.92
C THR A 253 -28.67 -5.54 22.03
N PHE A 254 -27.39 -5.53 22.41
CA PHE A 254 -26.60 -6.73 22.66
C PHE A 254 -26.39 -6.90 24.16
N LYS A 255 -26.56 -8.12 24.64
CA LYS A 255 -26.31 -8.51 26.04
C LYS A 255 -25.41 -9.73 26.09
N LEU A 256 -24.48 -9.75 27.05
CA LEU A 256 -23.62 -10.91 27.31
C LEU A 256 -24.01 -11.58 28.62
N TYR A 257 -23.99 -12.91 28.62
CA TYR A 257 -24.43 -13.74 29.74
C TYR A 257 -23.42 -14.84 30.05
N ASN A 258 -23.28 -15.21 31.32
CA ASN A 258 -22.48 -16.35 31.79
C ASN A 258 -23.27 -17.69 31.74
N GLY A 259 -24.12 -17.86 30.72
CA GLY A 259 -24.96 -19.05 30.59
C GLY A 259 -26.12 -18.93 29.62
N LYS A 260 -26.55 -20.07 29.08
CA LYS A 260 -27.59 -20.17 28.05
C LYS A 260 -28.94 -19.58 28.47
N ALA A 261 -29.29 -19.68 29.74
CA ALA A 261 -30.57 -19.22 30.30
C ALA A 261 -30.40 -18.31 31.53
N SER A 262 -29.23 -17.67 31.67
CA SER A 262 -29.00 -16.72 32.78
C SER A 262 -29.92 -15.51 32.66
N THR A 263 -30.52 -15.07 33.77
CA THR A 263 -31.29 -13.82 33.86
C THR A 263 -30.35 -12.62 34.02
N ASP A 264 -29.23 -12.81 34.71
CA ASP A 264 -28.25 -11.77 34.98
C ASP A 264 -27.28 -11.64 33.80
N HIS A 265 -27.12 -10.41 33.32
CA HIS A 265 -26.24 -10.05 32.23
C HIS A 265 -24.93 -9.47 32.75
N LEU A 266 -23.82 -9.84 32.12
CA LEU A 266 -22.48 -9.34 32.41
C LEU A 266 -22.20 -8.00 31.72
N TYR A 267 -22.88 -7.76 30.59
CA TYR A 267 -22.72 -6.56 29.79
C TYR A 267 -23.99 -6.28 29.01
N THR A 268 -24.27 -4.99 28.80
CA THR A 268 -25.33 -4.50 27.91
C THR A 268 -24.78 -3.34 27.07
N SER A 269 -25.03 -3.38 25.77
CA SER A 269 -24.65 -2.28 24.88
C SER A 269 -25.57 -1.07 24.99
N GLY A 270 -26.76 -1.24 25.58
CA GLY A 270 -27.89 -0.32 25.36
C GLY A 270 -28.42 -0.39 23.92
N ALA A 271 -29.44 0.41 23.63
CA ALA A 271 -30.04 0.48 22.31
C ALA A 271 -29.14 1.27 21.34
N CYS A 272 -28.62 0.59 20.32
CA CYS A 272 -27.80 1.19 19.28
C CYS A 272 -28.57 1.23 17.96
N SER A 273 -28.63 2.40 17.32
CA SER A 273 -29.25 2.52 16.00
C SER A 273 -28.26 2.05 14.94
N ILE A 274 -28.56 0.93 14.26
CA ILE A 274 -27.71 0.34 13.22
C ILE A 274 -28.46 0.43 11.90
N THR A 275 -27.79 0.95 10.86
CA THR A 275 -28.33 1.01 9.49
C THR A 275 -27.76 -0.16 8.69
N PRO A 276 -28.58 -1.15 8.29
CA PRO A 276 -28.13 -2.29 7.49
C PRO A 276 -27.79 -1.90 6.04
N ASP A 277 -26.97 -2.73 5.41
CA ASP A 277 -26.71 -2.65 3.97
C ASP A 277 -27.97 -3.00 3.15
N PRO A 278 -28.02 -2.76 1.82
CA PRO A 278 -29.17 -3.07 0.97
C PRO A 278 -29.64 -4.54 1.05
N ASP A 279 -28.74 -5.46 1.40
CA ASP A 279 -29.04 -6.88 1.62
C ASP A 279 -29.52 -7.21 3.04
N GLY A 280 -29.69 -6.21 3.91
CA GLY A 280 -30.10 -6.34 5.30
C GLY A 280 -28.98 -6.80 6.25
N VAL A 281 -27.71 -6.80 5.78
CA VAL A 281 -26.56 -7.25 6.58
C VAL A 281 -26.09 -6.12 7.50
N ILE A 282 -25.81 -6.47 8.76
CA ILE A 282 -25.20 -5.59 9.75
C ILE A 282 -23.85 -6.15 10.18
N SER A 283 -22.87 -5.26 10.37
CA SER A 283 -21.57 -5.56 10.97
C SER A 283 -21.26 -4.48 12.01
N VAL A 284 -21.11 -4.89 13.27
CA VAL A 284 -20.98 -3.96 14.40
C VAL A 284 -19.91 -4.43 15.38
N LEU A 285 -19.10 -3.50 15.87
CA LEU A 285 -18.16 -3.74 16.96
C LEU A 285 -18.83 -3.38 18.29
N ILE A 286 -19.26 -4.40 19.03
CA ILE A 286 -19.81 -4.26 20.38
C ILE A 286 -18.69 -3.81 21.32
N GLY A 287 -18.96 -2.78 22.11
CA GLY A 287 -17.99 -2.12 22.99
C GLY A 287 -17.17 -1.01 22.32
N LYS A 288 -17.51 -0.65 21.08
CA LYS A 288 -16.94 0.50 20.38
C LYS A 288 -17.98 1.25 19.55
N ASP A 289 -18.53 0.57 18.53
CA ASP A 289 -19.55 1.15 17.64
C ASP A 289 -20.93 1.09 18.30
N CYS A 290 -21.14 0.09 19.16
CA CYS A 290 -22.35 -0.08 19.94
C CYS A 290 -22.04 -0.38 21.42
N GLY A 291 -22.45 0.54 22.29
CA GLY A 291 -22.22 0.48 23.73
C GLY A 291 -20.81 0.87 24.18
N ASN A 292 -20.59 0.83 25.49
CA ASN A 292 -19.32 1.16 26.13
C ASN A 292 -18.32 -0.01 26.07
N GLU A 293 -17.03 0.27 26.16
CA GLU A 293 -15.99 -0.79 26.20
C GLU A 293 -16.34 -1.89 27.23
N ILE A 294 -16.24 -3.15 26.81
CA ILE A 294 -16.61 -4.28 27.65
C ILE A 294 -15.62 -4.37 28.83
N GLY A 295 -16.13 -4.63 30.03
CA GLY A 295 -15.32 -4.79 31.25
C GLY A 295 -14.32 -5.94 31.13
N SER A 296 -13.16 -5.82 31.80
CA SER A 296 -12.13 -6.89 31.81
C SER A 296 -12.62 -8.17 32.48
N ASN A 297 -13.46 -8.05 33.51
CA ASN A 297 -14.06 -9.17 34.22
C ASN A 297 -14.93 -10.07 33.32
N VAL A 298 -15.58 -9.50 32.30
CA VAL A 298 -16.51 -10.24 31.42
C VAL A 298 -15.82 -11.38 30.67
N PHE A 299 -14.59 -11.18 30.21
CA PHE A 299 -13.85 -12.19 29.44
C PHE A 299 -12.96 -13.08 30.31
N THR A 300 -12.48 -12.58 31.46
CA THR A 300 -11.55 -13.33 32.32
C THR A 300 -12.26 -14.28 33.30
N GLU A 301 -13.46 -13.93 33.76
CA GLU A 301 -14.16 -14.67 34.82
C GLU A 301 -15.26 -15.61 34.30
N SER A 302 -15.54 -15.59 32.99
CA SER A 302 -16.66 -16.33 32.38
C SER A 302 -16.19 -17.25 31.25
N PRO A 303 -15.94 -18.56 31.53
CA PRO A 303 -15.44 -19.51 30.53
C PRO A 303 -16.48 -19.90 29.46
N ASN A 304 -17.76 -19.59 29.71
CA ASN A 304 -18.86 -19.87 28.79
C ASN A 304 -19.70 -18.61 28.59
N MET A 305 -19.49 -17.92 27.47
CA MET A 305 -20.19 -16.68 27.17
C MET A 305 -21.29 -16.87 26.13
N TRP A 306 -22.43 -16.23 26.35
CA TRP A 306 -23.59 -16.26 25.47
C TRP A 306 -24.02 -14.84 25.08
N LEU A 307 -24.27 -14.64 23.79
CA LEU A 307 -24.78 -13.41 23.19
C LEU A 307 -26.30 -13.47 23.07
N GLY A 308 -26.95 -12.52 23.73
CA GLY A 308 -28.35 -12.19 23.52
C GLY A 308 -28.49 -10.96 22.62
N ILE A 309 -29.47 -11.00 21.72
CA ILE A 309 -29.73 -9.93 20.75
C ILE A 309 -31.20 -9.58 20.85
N MET A 310 -31.48 -8.28 20.95
CA MET A 310 -32.84 -7.74 20.96
C MET A 310 -32.94 -6.66 19.89
N VAL A 311 -33.92 -6.78 19.00
CA VAL A 311 -34.11 -5.87 17.87
C VAL A 311 -35.40 -5.07 18.10
N GLY A 312 -35.30 -3.75 18.04
CA GLY A 312 -36.41 -2.83 18.28
C GLY A 312 -37.08 -3.06 19.64
N SER A 313 -38.38 -3.36 19.58
CA SER A 313 -39.23 -3.69 20.73
C SER A 313 -39.49 -5.19 20.87
N ASP A 314 -38.84 -6.02 20.06
CA ASP A 314 -39.08 -7.46 20.06
C ASP A 314 -38.48 -8.11 21.32
N SER A 315 -39.00 -9.29 21.68
CA SER A 315 -38.39 -10.11 22.71
C SER A 315 -36.97 -10.54 22.29
N GLU A 316 -36.06 -10.69 23.25
CA GLU A 316 -34.71 -11.18 23.01
C GLU A 316 -34.73 -12.50 22.21
N MET A 317 -33.92 -12.58 21.15
CA MET A 317 -33.88 -13.73 20.26
C MET A 317 -33.43 -14.99 20.99
N THR A 318 -34.11 -16.11 20.73
CA THR A 318 -33.77 -17.42 21.28
C THR A 318 -33.55 -18.45 20.16
N PRO A 319 -32.59 -19.38 20.31
CA PRO A 319 -31.64 -19.50 21.40
C PRO A 319 -30.53 -18.42 21.32
N ARG A 320 -29.96 -18.05 22.47
CA ARG A 320 -28.76 -17.21 22.53
C ARG A 320 -27.61 -17.87 21.77
N GLN A 321 -26.70 -17.07 21.23
CA GLN A 321 -25.54 -17.57 20.49
C GLN A 321 -24.34 -17.73 21.43
N GLN A 322 -23.71 -18.90 21.44
CA GLN A 322 -22.49 -19.10 22.22
C GLN A 322 -21.31 -18.38 21.57
N ILE A 323 -20.51 -17.69 22.39
CA ILE A 323 -19.25 -17.07 21.98
C ILE A 323 -18.11 -17.86 22.60
N ALA A 324 -17.15 -18.26 21.78
CA ALA A 324 -15.92 -18.87 22.27
C ALA A 324 -15.06 -17.80 22.97
N THR A 325 -14.76 -18.03 24.25
CA THR A 325 -13.77 -17.25 25.00
C THR A 325 -12.44 -18.00 24.98
N VAL A 326 -11.36 -17.31 24.61
CA VAL A 326 -10.01 -17.82 24.85
C VAL A 326 -9.62 -17.39 26.27
N GLY A 327 -9.50 -18.37 27.16
CA GLY A 327 -8.96 -18.16 28.51
C GLY A 327 -7.45 -18.01 28.50
#